data_AF-A0A6I1QRB3-F1
#
_entry.id   AF-A0A6I1QRB3-F1
#
_cell.length_a   1.000
_cell.length_b   1.000
_cell.length_c   1.000
_cell.angle_alpha   90.00
_cell.angle_beta   90.00
_cell.angle_gamma   90.00
#
_symmetry.space_group_name_H-M   'P 1'
#
loop_
_entity.id
_entity.type
_entity.pdbx_description
1 polymer ?
#
loop_
_entity_poly.entity_id
_entity_poly.type
_entity_poly.pdbx_seq_one_letter_code
_entity_poly.pdbx_strand_id
1 'polypeptide(L)' 'MALSIDILMEGYGFQTSVGIIGFCGSYLIEGGDKRVLVDTAHGGRRVYLQNQLEARGLKPTDIDAVVLT' A
#
# COMPACT_ATOMS: atom_id res chain seq x y z
N MET A 1 10.45 17.10 -7.38
CA MET A 1 10.37 15.69 -7.81
C MET A 1 9.23 15.56 -8.81
N ALA A 2 9.38 14.69 -9.82
CA ALA A 2 8.27 14.31 -10.70
C ALA A 2 7.27 13.46 -9.91
N LEU A 3 5.99 13.48 -10.31
CA LEU A 3 4.97 12.61 -9.74
C LEU A 3 5.27 11.14 -10.09
N SER A 4 5.25 10.25 -9.10
CA SER A 4 5.41 8.81 -9.28
C SER A 4 4.33 8.03 -8.51
N ILE A 5 4.05 6.82 -9.00
CA ILE A 5 3.19 5.85 -8.33
C ILE A 5 3.95 4.53 -8.29
N ASP A 6 4.23 4.06 -7.08
CA ASP A 6 4.83 2.75 -6.84
C ASP A 6 3.81 1.78 -6.26
N ILE A 7 3.83 0.56 -6.77
CA ILE A 7 3.08 -0.55 -6.20
C ILE A 7 3.88 -1.11 -5.03
N LEU A 8 3.42 -0.87 -3.80
CA LEU A 8 4.04 -1.49 -2.62
C LEU A 8 3.58 -2.94 -2.49
N MET A 9 2.33 -3.20 -2.83
CA MET A 9 1.74 -4.52 -2.71
C MET A 9 0.64 -4.67 -3.75
N GLU A 10 0.74 -5.70 -4.59
CA GLU A 10 -0.32 -6.01 -5.53
C GLU A 10 -1.56 -6.55 -4.81
N GLY A 11 -2.71 -6.08 -5.27
CA GLY A 11 -3.99 -6.66 -4.94
C GLY A 11 -4.19 -7.96 -5.71
N TYR A 12 -4.82 -8.93 -5.06
CA TYR A 12 -5.18 -10.18 -5.70
C TYR A 12 -6.44 -10.75 -5.07
N GLY A 13 -7.11 -11.63 -5.80
CA GLY A 13 -8.25 -12.38 -5.31
C GLY A 13 -8.09 -13.86 -5.59
N PHE A 14 -8.80 -14.66 -4.81
CA PHE A 14 -8.96 -16.07 -5.12
C PHE A 14 -10.39 -16.51 -4.82
N GLN A 15 -10.86 -17.44 -5.65
CA GLN A 15 -12.21 -17.97 -5.60
C GLN A 15 -12.20 -19.31 -4.87
N THR A 16 -13.25 -19.51 -4.07
CA THR A 16 -13.51 -20.76 -3.33
C THR A 16 -14.91 -21.26 -3.70
N SER A 17 -15.26 -22.46 -3.23
CA SER A 17 -16.63 -22.97 -3.36
C SER A 17 -17.66 -22.18 -2.55
N VAL A 18 -17.23 -21.33 -1.61
CA VAL A 18 -18.09 -20.57 -0.70
C VAL A 18 -18.06 -19.05 -0.94
N GLY A 19 -17.30 -18.57 -1.94
CA GLY A 19 -17.21 -17.14 -2.25
C GLY A 19 -15.85 -16.71 -2.77
N ILE A 20 -15.67 -15.39 -2.86
CA ILE A 20 -14.45 -14.73 -3.35
C ILE A 20 -13.80 -13.98 -2.19
N ILE A 21 -12.50 -14.20 -2.00
CA ILE A 21 -11.68 -13.40 -1.08
C ILE A 21 -10.84 -12.46 -1.94
N GLY A 22 -11.00 -11.16 -1.71
CA GLY A 22 -10.19 -10.11 -2.33
C GLY A 22 -9.28 -9.45 -1.30
N PHE A 23 -8.00 -9.32 -1.63
CA PHE A 23 -7.09 -8.45 -0.90
C PHE A 23 -6.76 -7.24 -1.75
N CYS A 24 -6.92 -6.04 -1.18
CA CYS A 24 -6.53 -4.79 -1.83
C CYS A 24 -5.02 -4.76 -2.11
N GLY A 25 -4.66 -3.94 -3.10
CA GLY A 25 -3.29 -3.50 -3.27
C GLY A 25 -3.00 -2.32 -2.35
N SER A 26 -1.72 -1.97 -2.23
CA SER A 26 -1.27 -0.75 -1.56
C SER A 26 -0.29 -0.01 -2.45
N TYR A 27 -0.45 1.32 -2.55
CA TYR A 27 0.30 2.14 -3.49
C TYR A 27 0.89 3.36 -2.79
N LEU A 28 2.13 3.68 -3.12
CA LEU A 28 2.80 4.90 -2.69
C LEU A 28 2.79 5.90 -3.83
N ILE A 29 2.17 7.06 -3.60
CA ILE A 29 2.20 8.19 -4.52
C ILE A 29 3.17 9.22 -3.96
N GLU A 30 4.19 9.57 -4.74
CA GLU A 30 5.15 10.62 -4.36
C GLU A 30 5.09 11.78 -5.36
N GLY A 31 5.04 13.00 -4.86
CA GLY A 31 5.01 14.21 -5.69
C GLY A 31 5.41 15.44 -4.88
N GLY A 32 6.36 16.22 -5.38
CA GLY A 32 6.91 17.36 -4.63
C GLY A 32 7.59 16.89 -3.33
N ASP A 33 7.11 17.37 -2.19
CA ASP A 33 7.50 16.98 -0.83
C ASP A 33 6.44 16.07 -0.15
N LYS A 34 5.43 15.61 -0.91
CA LYS A 34 4.30 14.84 -0.39
C LYS A 34 4.38 13.35 -0.72
N ARG A 35 3.98 12.55 0.27
CA ARG A 35 3.81 11.10 0.17
C ARG A 35 2.40 10.71 0.61
N VAL A 36 1.67 10.06 -0.29
CA VAL A 36 0.33 9.55 -0.02
C VAL A 36 0.35 8.02 -0.13
N LEU A 37 -0.15 7.36 0.90
CA LEU A 37 -0.36 5.91 0.90
C LEU A 37 -1.82 5.62 0.58
N VAL A 38 -2.06 4.84 -0.48
CA VAL A 38 -3.39 4.35 -0.84
C VAL A 38 -3.53 2.92 -0.32
N ASP A 39 -4.54 2.70 0.54
CA ASP A 39 -4.84 1.48 1.28
C ASP A 39 -3.70 0.95 2.18
N THR A 40 -4.07 0.36 3.31
CA THR A 40 -3.11 -0.11 4.33
C THR A 40 -3.04 -1.63 4.45
N ALA A 41 -3.43 -2.32 3.38
CA ALA A 41 -3.55 -3.77 3.31
C ALA A 41 -4.60 -4.36 4.28
N HIS A 42 -4.92 -5.64 4.08
CA HIS A 42 -5.62 -6.44 5.09
C HIS A 42 -4.74 -6.62 6.34
N GLY A 43 -5.32 -6.71 7.53
CA GLY A 43 -4.58 -6.81 8.80
C GLY A 43 -3.54 -7.93 8.85
N GLY A 44 -3.81 -9.07 8.21
CA GLY A 44 -2.86 -10.20 8.07
C GLY A 44 -1.66 -9.93 7.14
N ARG A 45 -1.66 -8.83 6.39
CA ARG A 45 -0.62 -8.45 5.43
C ARG A 45 0.11 -7.16 5.82
N ARG A 46 -0.21 -6.56 6.98
CA ARG A 46 0.40 -5.30 7.45
C ARG A 46 1.94 -5.33 7.51
N VAL A 47 2.51 -6.48 7.85
CA VAL A 47 3.97 -6.66 7.95
C VAL A 47 4.63 -6.54 6.58
N TYR A 48 3.98 -7.03 5.52
CA TYR A 48 4.49 -6.90 4.16
C TYR A 48 4.58 -5.44 3.73
N LEU A 49 3.53 -4.67 4.01
CA LEU A 49 3.49 -3.23 3.73
C LEU A 49 4.57 -2.48 4.51
N GLN A 50 4.76 -2.79 5.78
CA GLN A 50 5.83 -2.19 6.61
C GLN A 50 7.22 -2.48 6.03
N ASN A 51 7.50 -3.72 5.66
CA ASN A 51 8.77 -4.09 5.03
C ASN A 51 9.02 -3.33 3.70
N GLN A 52 7.97 -3.08 2.92
CA GLN A 52 8.07 -2.34 1.65
C GLN A 52 8.38 -0.85 1.85
N LEU A 53 7.83 -0.23 2.91
CA LEU A 53 8.18 1.13 3.31
C LEU A 53 9.61 1.18 3.86
N GLU A 54 9.98 0.24 4.73
CA GLU A 54 11.34 0.16 5.30
C GLU A 54 12.40 -0.05 4.23
N ALA A 55 12.15 -0.89 3.22
CA ALA A 55 13.05 -1.09 2.09
C ALA A 55 13.29 0.18 1.26
N ARG A 56 12.38 1.16 1.36
CA ARG A 56 12.49 2.50 0.76
C ARG A 56 13.07 3.54 1.72
N GLY A 57 13.48 3.13 2.92
CA GLY A 57 13.93 4.02 3.99
C GLY A 57 12.83 4.89 4.58
N LEU A 58 11.56 4.52 4.37
CA LEU A 58 10.40 5.25 4.85
C LEU A 58 9.84 4.63 6.13
N LYS A 59 9.38 5.50 7.03
CA LYS A 59 8.61 5.17 8.23
C LYS A 59 7.16 5.58 8.03
N PRO A 60 6.22 5.04 8.81
CA PRO A 60 4.83 5.49 8.79
C PRO A 60 4.66 7.00 9.03
N THR A 61 5.56 7.61 9.81
CA THR A 61 5.56 9.06 10.09
C THR A 61 5.98 9.92 8.90
N ASP A 62 6.52 9.33 7.84
CA ASP A 62 6.94 10.03 6.62
C ASP A 62 5.82 10.12 5.58
N ILE A 63 4.65 9.53 5.88
CA ILE A 63 3.45 9.54 5.03
C ILE A 63 2.56 10.72 5.44
N ASP A 64 2.34 11.66 4.53
CA ASP A 64 1.54 12.86 4.78
C ASP A 64 0.04 12.57 4.87
N ALA A 65 -0.44 11.59 4.09
CA ALA A 65 -1.84 11.23 4.03
C ALA A 65 -2.06 9.76 3.70
N VAL A 66 -3.17 9.21 4.22
CA VAL A 66 -3.67 7.88 3.87
C VAL A 66 -5.03 8.04 3.21
N VAL A 67 -5.20 7.42 2.05
CA VAL A 67 -6.49 7.32 1.35
C VAL A 67 -6.95 5.87 1.39
N LEU A 68 -8.19 5.64 1.81
CA LEU A 68 -8.81 4.31 1.86
C LEU A 68 -9.92 4.24 0.81
N THR A 69 -9.92 3.17 0.01
CA THR A 69 -10.91 2.95 -1.07
C THR A 69 -12.02 1.98 -0.70
#